data_AF-A0A5N6A4U0-F1
#
_entry.id   AF-A0A5N6A4U0-F1
#
_cell.length_a   1.000
_cell.length_b   1.000
_cell.length_c   1.000
_cell.angle_alpha   90.00
_cell.angle_beta   90.00
_cell.angle_gamma   90.00
#
_symmetry.space_group_name_H-M   'P 1'
#
loop_
_entity.id
_entity.type
_entity.pdbx_description
1 polymer ?
#
loop_
_entity_poly.entity_id
_entity_poly.type
_entity_poly.pdbx_seq_one_letter_code
_entity_poly.pdbx_strand_id
1 'polypeptide(L)'
;MADAEERPEVAAVRTAVRALEAIPDATERATAATELLRGWPELHRLVREIREHAVMTMHGQGMDWPEIGRAIGVDRSRAWRIGHGHDGKRRAGASGGDARQPEG
;
A
#
# COMPACT_ATOMS: atom_id res chain seq x y z
N MET A 1 -6.38 -13.64 -25.55
CA MET A 1 -5.63 -12.86 -24.54
C MET A 1 -4.70 -13.84 -23.89
N ALA A 2 -3.40 -13.77 -24.19
CA ALA A 2 -2.42 -14.60 -23.49
C ALA A 2 -2.56 -14.33 -21.99
N ASP A 3 -2.54 -15.39 -21.18
CA ASP A 3 -2.40 -15.28 -19.73
C ASP A 3 -1.34 -14.23 -19.44
N ALA A 4 -1.76 -13.07 -18.91
CA ALA A 4 -0.82 -12.11 -18.41
C ALA A 4 -0.18 -12.79 -17.20
N GLU A 5 1.00 -13.38 -17.40
CA GLU A 5 1.74 -14.06 -16.34
C GLU A 5 1.71 -13.14 -15.11
N GLU A 6 1.11 -13.64 -14.05
CA GLU A 6 0.99 -12.90 -12.80
C GLU A 6 2.40 -12.48 -12.39
N ARG A 7 2.56 -11.19 -12.07
CA ARG A 7 3.87 -10.65 -11.63
C ARG A 7 4.41 -11.54 -10.50
N PRO A 8 5.66 -12.02 -10.59
CA PRO A 8 6.18 -13.00 -9.64
C PRO A 8 6.12 -12.50 -8.19
N GLU A 9 6.22 -11.19 -7.96
CA GLU A 9 6.09 -10.57 -6.65
C GLU A 9 4.66 -10.70 -6.09
N VAL A 10 3.63 -10.55 -6.94
CA VAL A 10 2.22 -10.72 -6.54
C VAL A 10 1.93 -12.20 -6.25
N ALA A 11 2.44 -13.09 -7.10
CA ALA A 11 2.34 -14.53 -6.89
C ALA A 11 3.05 -14.98 -5.60
N ALA A 12 4.22 -14.41 -5.30
CA ALA A 12 4.97 -14.71 -4.08
C ALA A 12 4.21 -14.31 -2.82
N VAL A 13 3.62 -13.10 -2.78
CA VAL A 13 2.81 -12.66 -1.63
C VAL A 13 1.59 -13.56 -1.44
N ARG A 14 0.88 -13.91 -2.53
CA ARG A 14 -0.28 -14.82 -2.45
C ARG A 14 0.11 -16.21 -1.97
N THR A 15 1.24 -16.71 -2.45
CA THR A 15 1.79 -18.01 -2.03
C THR A 15 2.14 -17.99 -0.55
N ALA A 16 2.80 -16.94 -0.06
CA ALA A 16 3.15 -16.79 1.35
C ALA A 16 1.90 -16.73 2.26
N VAL A 17 0.84 -16.02 1.85
CA VAL A 17 -0.42 -15.99 2.60
C VAL A 17 -1.09 -17.37 2.63
N ARG A 18 -1.12 -18.09 1.50
CA ARG A 18 -1.67 -19.45 1.45
C ARG A 18 -0.85 -20.46 2.25
N ALA A 19 0.46 -20.27 2.37
CA ALA A 19 1.33 -21.13 3.16
C ALA A 19 0.95 -21.15 4.65
N LEU A 20 0.27 -20.12 5.16
CA LEU A 20 -0.28 -20.13 6.51
C LEU A 20 -1.28 -21.27 6.71
N GLU A 21 -2.14 -21.57 5.72
CA GLU A 21 -3.12 -22.67 5.82
C GLU A 21 -2.47 -24.04 5.93
N ALA A 22 -1.25 -24.19 5.40
CA ALA A 22 -0.49 -25.43 5.42
C ALA A 22 0.14 -25.73 6.79
N ILE A 23 0.14 -24.79 7.74
CA ILE A 23 0.66 -24.99 9.11
C ILE A 23 -0.27 -25.98 9.84
N PRO A 24 0.20 -27.20 10.18
CA PRO A 24 -0.68 -28.24 10.72
C PRO A 24 -1.25 -27.90 12.08
N ASP A 25 -0.43 -27.39 12.99
CA ASP A 25 -0.86 -27.00 14.34
C ASP A 25 -1.71 -25.72 14.29
N ALA A 26 -2.87 -25.77 14.94
CA ALA A 26 -3.83 -24.66 14.92
C ALA A 26 -3.32 -23.44 15.70
N THR A 27 -2.55 -23.65 16.77
CA THR A 27 -2.00 -22.57 17.60
C THR A 27 -0.87 -21.86 16.85
N GLU A 28 0.02 -22.61 16.21
CA GLU A 28 1.09 -22.06 15.35
C GLU A 28 0.49 -21.29 14.17
N ARG A 29 -0.52 -21.85 13.51
CA ARG A 29 -1.22 -21.17 12.39
C ARG A 29 -1.83 -19.85 12.82
N ALA A 30 -2.55 -19.83 13.94
CA ALA A 30 -3.18 -18.62 14.48
C ALA A 30 -2.13 -17.58 14.91
N THR A 31 -1.03 -18.03 15.50
CA THR A 31 0.11 -17.17 15.89
C THR A 31 0.72 -16.50 14.66
N ALA A 32 1.08 -17.28 13.64
CA ALA A 32 1.67 -16.76 12.40
C ALA A 32 0.73 -15.78 11.67
N ALA A 33 -0.57 -16.10 11.59
CA ALA A 33 -1.56 -15.20 11.01
C ALA A 33 -1.70 -13.89 11.82
N THR A 34 -1.65 -13.98 13.16
CA THR A 34 -1.70 -12.80 14.04
C THR A 34 -0.49 -11.89 13.83
N GLU A 35 0.71 -12.45 13.70
CA GLU A 35 1.92 -11.69 13.40
C GLU A 35 1.82 -10.96 12.07
N LEU A 36 1.37 -11.65 11.01
CA LEU A 36 1.16 -11.03 9.71
C LEU A 36 0.11 -9.91 9.78
N LEU A 37 -1.01 -10.12 10.46
CA LEU A 37 -2.07 -9.12 10.62
C LEU A 37 -1.60 -7.89 11.40
N ARG A 38 -0.70 -8.04 12.38
CA ARG A 38 -0.09 -6.90 13.09
C ARG A 38 0.77 -6.04 12.15
N GLY A 39 1.52 -6.66 11.24
CA GLY A 39 2.33 -5.97 10.23
C GLY A 39 1.54 -5.46 9.03
N TRP A 40 0.31 -5.94 8.83
CA TRP A 40 -0.49 -5.67 7.64
C TRP A 40 -0.76 -4.17 7.37
N PRO A 41 -1.03 -3.31 8.36
CA PRO A 41 -1.21 -1.88 8.12
C PRO A 41 0.01 -1.23 7.46
N GLU A 42 1.22 -1.62 7.86
CA GLU A 42 2.47 -1.11 7.28
C GLU A 42 2.70 -1.68 5.88
N LEU A 43 2.47 -2.99 5.68
CA LEU A 43 2.54 -3.60 4.34
C LEU A 43 1.58 -2.92 3.35
N HIS A 44 0.34 -2.68 3.78
CA HIS A 44 -0.65 -1.96 2.99
C HIS A 44 -0.21 -0.52 2.67
N ARG A 45 0.40 0.17 3.65
CA ARG A 45 0.97 1.50 3.45
C ARG A 45 2.09 1.47 2.40
N LEU A 46 3.05 0.55 2.51
CA LEU A 46 4.16 0.41 1.57
C LEU A 46 3.67 0.16 0.14
N VAL A 47 2.73 -0.77 -0.06
CA VAL A 47 2.15 -1.05 -1.38
C VAL A 47 1.44 0.19 -1.95
N ARG A 48 0.75 0.96 -1.09
CA ARG A 48 0.13 2.21 -1.49
C ARG A 48 1.17 3.25 -1.92
N GLU A 49 2.23 3.46 -1.15
CA GLU A 49 3.30 4.42 -1.44
C GLU A 49 4.06 4.05 -2.73
N ILE A 50 4.37 2.77 -2.95
CA ILE A 50 4.95 2.28 -4.20
C ILE A 50 4.08 2.67 -5.39
N ARG A 51 2.76 2.46 -5.28
CA ARG A 51 1.81 2.80 -6.36
C ARG A 51 1.73 4.31 -6.58
N GLU A 52 1.67 5.10 -5.51
CA GLU A 52 1.63 6.57 -5.56
C GLU A 52 2.89 7.13 -6.25
N HIS A 53 4.07 6.68 -5.83
CA HIS A 53 5.33 7.06 -6.45
C HIS A 53 5.37 6.70 -7.94
N ALA A 54 4.98 5.48 -8.31
CA ALA A 54 4.97 5.06 -9.71
C ALA A 54 4.05 5.95 -10.58
N VAL A 55 2.85 6.27 -10.07
CA VAL A 55 1.91 7.18 -10.75
C VAL A 55 2.46 8.59 -10.89
N MET A 56 3.11 9.12 -9.86
CA MET A 56 3.75 10.43 -9.92
C MET A 56 4.95 10.45 -10.85
N THR A 57 5.73 9.37 -10.93
CA THR A 57 6.81 9.23 -11.91
C THR A 57 6.27 9.26 -13.34
N MET A 58 5.20 8.53 -13.65
CA MET A 58 4.55 8.56 -14.98
C MET A 58 4.07 9.97 -15.34
N HIS A 59 3.44 10.67 -14.40
CA HIS A 59 3.02 12.06 -14.60
C HIS A 59 4.22 12.99 -14.83
N GLY A 60 5.30 12.82 -14.06
CA GLY A 60 6.56 13.56 -14.24
C GLY A 60 7.26 13.29 -15.58
N GLN A 61 6.97 12.15 -16.22
CA GLN A 61 7.43 11.79 -17.56
C GLN A 61 6.53 12.34 -18.69
N GLY A 62 5.49 13.12 -18.34
CA GLY A 62 4.63 13.81 -19.30
C GLY A 62 3.30 13.11 -19.61
N MET A 63 2.99 11.98 -18.96
CA MET A 63 1.68 11.33 -19.13
C MET A 63 0.58 12.08 -18.38
N ASP A 64 -0.58 12.24 -19.02
CA ASP A 64 -1.77 12.79 -18.37
C ASP A 64 -2.53 11.74 -17.54
N TRP A 65 -3.45 12.19 -16.67
CA TRP A 65 -4.22 11.28 -15.81
C TRP A 65 -5.07 10.24 -16.57
N PRO A 66 -5.74 10.58 -17.69
CA PRO A 66 -6.36 9.59 -18.58
C PRO A 66 -5.39 8.53 -19.12
N GLU A 67 -4.20 8.92 -19.58
CA GLU A 67 -3.16 8.02 -20.09
C GLU A 67 -2.66 7.07 -19.00
N ILE A 68 -2.36 7.62 -17.82
CA ILE A 68 -1.95 6.83 -16.65
C ILE A 68 -3.03 5.83 -16.26
N GLY A 69 -4.30 6.27 -16.21
CA GLY A 69 -5.43 5.39 -15.92
C GLY A 69 -5.50 4.21 -16.88
N ARG A 70 -5.43 4.46 -18.19
CA ARG A 70 -5.38 3.41 -19.21
C ARG A 70 -4.18 2.48 -19.01
N ALA A 71 -3.01 3.03 -18.72
CA ALA A 71 -1.77 2.26 -18.55
C ALA A 71 -1.82 1.28 -17.37
N ILE A 72 -2.46 1.65 -16.26
CA ILE A 72 -2.55 0.81 -15.04
C ILE A 72 -3.90 0.12 -14.85
N GLY A 73 -4.81 0.22 -15.82
CA GLY A 73 -6.11 -0.43 -15.79
C GLY A 73 -7.13 0.17 -14.80
N VAL A 74 -7.11 1.49 -14.61
CA VAL A 74 -8.08 2.23 -13.77
C VAL A 74 -8.64 3.44 -14.52
N ASP A 75 -9.74 4.02 -14.03
CA ASP A 75 -10.27 5.25 -14.62
C ASP A 75 -9.40 6.49 -14.28
N ARG A 76 -9.57 7.57 -15.04
CA ARG A 76 -8.82 8.83 -14.86
C ARG A 76 -8.92 9.39 -13.44
N SER A 77 -10.10 9.30 -12.81
CA SER A 77 -10.36 9.88 -11.50
C SER A 77 -9.65 9.06 -10.43
N ARG A 78 -9.57 7.74 -10.64
CA ARG A 78 -8.78 6.85 -9.79
C ARG A 78 -7.29 7.11 -9.92
N ALA A 79 -6.76 7.29 -11.14
CA ALA A 79 -5.35 7.65 -11.35
C ALA A 79 -4.99 8.98 -10.66
N TRP A 80 -5.82 10.01 -10.84
CA TRP A 80 -5.67 11.31 -10.17
C TRP A 80 -5.64 11.17 -8.63
N ARG A 81 -6.58 10.41 -8.05
CA ARG A 81 -6.65 10.16 -6.60
C ARG A 81 -5.47 9.36 -6.07
N ILE A 82 -4.88 8.48 -6.89
CA ILE A 82 -3.68 7.73 -6.53
C ILE A 82 -2.48 8.68 -6.44
N GLY A 83 -2.27 9.53 -7.46
CA GLY A 83 -1.11 10.42 -7.52
C GLY A 83 -1.13 11.53 -6.45
N HIS A 84 -2.29 12.08 -6.14
CA HIS A 84 -2.38 13.17 -5.13
C HIS A 84 -2.39 12.64 -3.69
N GLY A 85 -2.56 11.33 -3.52
CA GLY A 85 -2.95 10.76 -2.23
C GLY A 85 -4.27 11.35 -1.75
N HIS A 86 -4.92 10.73 -0.77
CA HIS A 86 -5.83 11.53 0.06
C HIS A 86 -4.96 12.42 0.95
N ASP A 87 -4.99 13.74 0.73
CA ASP A 87 -4.32 14.82 1.48
C ASP A 87 -4.61 14.85 3.01
N GLY A 88 -5.31 13.86 3.56
CA GLY A 88 -5.80 13.88 4.94
C GLY A 88 -4.77 13.63 6.04
N LYS A 89 -3.51 13.25 5.73
CA LYS A 89 -2.51 12.94 6.78
C LYS A 89 -1.15 13.65 6.68
N ARG A 90 -0.78 14.27 5.56
CA ARG A 90 0.51 14.99 5.47
C ARG A 90 0.54 16.32 6.25
N ARG A 91 -0.59 16.81 6.75
CA ARG A 91 -0.68 18.01 7.61
C ARG A 91 -0.69 17.76 9.12
N ALA A 92 -0.84 16.52 9.60
CA ALA A 92 -0.95 16.24 11.04
C ALA A 92 0.40 16.16 11.79
N GLY A 93 1.53 16.34 11.11
CA GLY A 93 2.88 16.25 11.70
C GLY A 93 3.61 17.59 11.86
N ALA A 94 3.04 18.71 11.43
CA ALA A 94 3.69 20.02 11.49
C ALA A 94 3.00 20.94 12.50
N SER A 95 3.05 20.56 13.78
CA SER A 95 2.86 21.44 14.94
C SER A 95 3.27 20.67 16.20
N GLY A 96 4.59 20.49 16.37
CA GLY A 96 5.18 20.31 17.69
C GLY A 96 5.51 21.70 18.22
N GLY A 97 4.85 22.10 19.30
CA GLY A 97 5.09 23.36 20.00
C GLY A 97 4.84 23.16 21.48
N ASP A 98 5.84 22.58 22.14
CA ASP A 98 6.26 22.77 23.52
C ASP A 98 5.24 23.34 24.54
N ALA A 99 4.89 22.52 25.53
CA ALA A 99 4.63 22.99 26.89
C ALA A 99 4.85 21.83 27.88
N ARG A 100 6.09 21.74 28.36
CA ARG A 100 6.38 21.08 29.65
C ARG A 100 5.81 21.94 30.79
N GLN A 101 5.34 21.28 31.85
CA GLN A 101 4.44 21.72 32.93
C GLN A 101 4.92 22.93 33.78
N PRO A 102 4.12 23.43 34.75
CA PRO A 102 4.30 22.87 36.09
C PRO A 102 3.02 22.66 36.92
N GLU A 103 3.22 21.81 37.93
CA GLU A 103 2.32 21.38 38.99
C GLU A 103 1.94 22.52 39.95
N GLY A 104 0.77 22.37 40.58
CA GLY A 104 0.24 23.23 41.65
C GLY A 104 -1.12 22.75 42.12
#